data_AF-A0A941V3J7-F1
#
_entry.id   AF-A0A941V3J7-F1
#
_cell.length_a   1.000
_cell.length_b   1.000
_cell.length_c   1.000
_cell.angle_alpha   90.00
_cell.angle_beta   90.00
_cell.angle_gamma   90.00
#
_symmetry.space_group_name_H-M   'P 1'
#
loop_
_entity.id
_entity.type
_entity.pdbx_description
1 polymer ?
#
loop_
_entity_poly.entity_id
_entity_poly.type
_entity_poly.pdbx_seq_one_letter_code
_entity_poly.pdbx_strand_id
1 'polypeptide(L)'
;MYTRVRTIIQTRLHPAIMGAAVFFLISSAHAQTTSSVVYVCQEKGVLTLQNTQAHTNTATRTCNSKIITVREIPREFSRGFSRQTTPFPALRQMGDPMPTAQTLIVGAQVPSAVQQQRDFGRRHIVQSELNAAEQRLIKLQIEYNNGQPERMGHEKNHPKYLDRVAGLKQNIQLTQSSIDALKRELTRVHGAQ
;
A
#
# COMPACT_ATOMS: atom_id res chain seq x y z
N MET A 1 -30.11 -48.42 57.00
CA MET A 1 -29.69 -49.44 57.99
C MET A 1 -28.41 -50.08 57.50
N TYR A 2 -27.36 -50.08 58.34
CA TYR A 2 -26.20 -51.00 58.43
C TYR A 2 -25.32 -51.24 57.18
N THR A 3 -23.98 -51.26 57.17
CA THR A 3 -22.83 -50.95 58.05
C THR A 3 -21.60 -51.29 57.17
N ARG A 4 -20.57 -50.43 57.03
CA ARG A 4 -19.26 -50.50 57.74
C ARG A 4 -18.48 -51.79 57.43
N VAL A 5 -17.24 -51.79 56.90
CA VAL A 5 -15.93 -51.66 57.60
C VAL A 5 -14.83 -52.00 56.54
N ARG A 6 -13.82 -51.16 56.25
CA ARG A 6 -12.43 -51.11 56.83
C ARG A 6 -11.59 -52.36 56.42
N THR A 7 -10.31 -52.35 55.99
CA THR A 7 -9.13 -51.52 56.29
C THR A 7 -7.91 -51.96 55.43
N ILE A 8 -7.12 -51.01 54.92
CA ILE A 8 -5.64 -50.84 54.89
C ILE A 8 -4.71 -52.07 54.89
N ILE A 9 -3.79 -52.17 53.90
CA ILE A 9 -2.32 -52.45 54.02
C ILE A 9 -1.64 -51.82 52.76
N GLN A 10 -0.91 -50.69 52.84
CA GLN A 10 0.58 -50.56 52.85
C GLN A 10 1.32 -51.46 51.81
N THR A 11 2.37 -51.11 51.06
CA THR A 11 3.32 -50.00 50.92
C THR A 11 4.08 -50.23 49.58
N ARG A 12 4.57 -49.18 48.92
CA ARG A 12 6.01 -48.89 48.69
C ARG A 12 6.22 -47.87 47.57
N LEU A 13 7.00 -46.85 47.94
CA LEU A 13 7.66 -45.83 47.11
C LEU A 13 8.46 -46.46 45.96
N HIS A 14 8.55 -45.80 44.80
CA HIS A 14 9.56 -44.76 44.47
C HIS A 14 9.22 -44.02 43.16
N PRO A 15 9.71 -42.78 42.97
CA PRO A 15 9.26 -41.85 41.94
C PRO A 15 10.16 -41.88 40.69
N ALA A 16 9.58 -41.66 39.51
CA ALA A 16 10.33 -41.26 38.32
C ALA A 16 9.66 -40.03 37.71
N ILE A 17 10.25 -38.89 38.05
CA ILE A 17 10.01 -37.56 37.49
C ILE A 17 10.49 -37.57 36.05
N MET A 18 9.58 -37.37 35.10
CA MET A 18 9.91 -36.92 33.74
C MET A 18 9.03 -35.71 33.45
N GLY A 19 9.45 -34.57 34.00
CA GLY A 19 8.91 -33.26 33.65
C GLY A 19 9.39 -32.90 32.25
N ALA A 20 8.47 -32.92 31.28
CA ALA A 20 8.69 -32.32 29.97
C ALA A 20 8.65 -30.80 30.12
N ALA A 21 9.81 -30.19 30.38
CA ALA A 21 9.99 -28.76 30.26
C ALA A 21 9.91 -28.38 28.76
N VAL A 22 8.72 -27.99 28.31
CA VAL A 22 8.55 -27.32 27.02
C VAL A 22 9.19 -25.93 27.14
N PHE A 23 10.46 -25.84 26.75
CA PHE A 23 11.12 -24.57 26.51
C PHE A 23 10.38 -23.86 25.35
N PHE A 24 9.50 -22.93 25.71
CA PHE A 24 9.00 -21.92 24.78
C PHE A 24 10.19 -21.06 24.34
N LEU A 25 10.73 -21.36 23.16
CA LEU A 25 11.66 -20.47 22.47
C LEU A 25 10.90 -19.20 22.11
N ILE A 26 11.16 -18.13 22.86
CA ILE A 26 10.72 -16.78 22.54
C ILE A 26 11.46 -16.36 21.27
N SER A 27 10.82 -16.48 20.12
CA SER A 27 11.29 -15.88 18.86
C SER A 27 11.23 -14.36 19.00
N SER A 28 12.32 -13.75 19.44
CA SER A 28 12.52 -12.30 19.36
C SER A 28 12.56 -11.90 17.89
N ALA A 29 11.52 -11.18 17.45
CA ALA A 29 11.46 -10.52 16.15
C ALA A 29 12.59 -9.48 16.08
N HIS A 30 13.64 -9.80 15.32
CA HIS A 30 14.67 -8.82 15.00
C HIS A 30 14.11 -7.92 13.90
N ALA A 31 13.91 -6.64 14.21
CA ALA A 31 13.65 -5.62 13.19
C ALA A 31 14.86 -5.59 12.25
N GLN A 32 14.68 -5.99 10.99
CA GLN A 32 15.75 -5.95 10.00
C GLN A 32 15.93 -4.49 9.58
N THR A 33 16.93 -3.83 10.14
CA THR A 33 17.34 -2.49 9.71
C THR A 33 18.04 -2.62 8.36
N THR A 34 17.35 -2.32 7.27
CA THR A 34 17.95 -2.23 5.93
C THR A 34 18.65 -0.86 5.80
N SER A 35 19.98 -0.86 5.80
CA SER A 35 20.79 0.34 5.64
C SER A 35 21.12 0.56 4.16
N SER A 36 20.67 1.68 3.58
CA SER A 36 21.11 2.14 2.26
C SER A 36 22.05 3.34 2.40
N VAL A 37 23.17 3.31 1.66
CA VAL A 37 24.17 4.38 1.66
C VAL A 37 23.76 5.43 0.65
N VAL A 38 23.46 6.64 1.10
CA VAL A 38 23.16 7.79 0.24
C VAL A 38 24.30 8.80 0.35
N TYR A 39 24.77 9.32 -0.77
CA TYR A 39 25.84 10.32 -0.82
C TYR A 39 25.25 11.73 -0.83
N VAL A 40 25.70 12.58 0.10
CA VAL A 40 25.38 13.99 0.16
C VAL A 40 26.54 14.77 -0.44
N CYS A 41 26.36 15.29 -1.65
CA CYS A 41 27.38 16.01 -2.40
C CYS A 41 27.15 17.53 -2.33
N GLN A 42 28.16 18.30 -1.95
CA GLN A 42 28.13 19.75 -1.95
C GLN A 42 28.86 20.29 -3.19
N GLU A 43 28.17 21.12 -3.96
CA GLU A 43 28.74 21.80 -5.13
C GLU A 43 28.28 23.26 -5.11
N LYS A 44 29.23 24.21 -5.00
CA LYS A 44 28.96 25.65 -4.98
C LYS A 44 27.87 26.08 -3.96
N GLY A 45 27.84 25.45 -2.79
CA GLY A 45 26.87 25.73 -1.72
C GLY A 45 25.53 25.00 -1.82
N VAL A 46 25.31 24.21 -2.88
CA VAL A 46 24.09 23.42 -3.09
C VAL A 46 24.34 21.96 -2.68
N LEU A 47 23.48 21.42 -1.81
CA LEU A 47 23.53 20.01 -1.36
C LEU A 47 22.68 19.12 -2.30
N THR A 48 23.29 18.09 -2.88
CA THR A 48 22.66 17.16 -3.81
C THR A 48 22.73 15.74 -3.24
N LEU A 49 21.64 14.95 -3.35
CA LEU A 49 21.64 13.54 -2.96
C LEU A 49 21.89 12.63 -4.16
N GLN A 50 22.74 11.61 -3.98
CA GLN A 50 23.02 10.59 -4.99
C GLN A 50 22.98 9.18 -4.40
N ASN A 51 22.44 8.24 -5.18
CA ASN A 51 22.37 6.81 -4.84
C ASN A 51 23.56 6.00 -5.41
N THR A 52 24.50 6.68 -6.08
CA THR A 52 25.71 6.07 -6.62
C THR A 52 26.93 6.77 -6.03
N GLN A 53 28.00 6.01 -5.82
CA GLN A 53 29.29 6.54 -5.36
C GLN A 53 29.76 7.60 -6.38
N ALA A 54 29.86 8.85 -5.96
CA ALA A 54 30.37 9.91 -6.82
C ALA A 54 31.85 9.61 -7.13
N HIS A 55 32.17 9.33 -8.39
CA HIS A 55 33.55 9.20 -8.83
C HIS A 55 34.25 10.55 -8.64
N THR A 56 35.29 10.56 -7.80
CA THR A 56 36.11 11.71 -7.46
C THR A 56 36.97 12.14 -8.64
N ASN A 57 36.41 12.86 -9.62
CA ASN A 57 37.18 13.48 -10.71
C ASN A 57 36.61 14.83 -11.15
N THR A 58 36.27 15.69 -10.19
CA THR A 58 36.11 17.13 -10.47
C THR A 58 36.43 17.91 -9.20
N ALA A 59 37.42 18.80 -9.28
CA ALA A 59 38.14 19.41 -8.15
C ALA A 59 37.31 20.30 -7.18
N THR A 60 35.98 20.23 -7.19
CA THR A 60 35.08 21.10 -6.42
C THR A 60 33.85 20.39 -5.83
N ARG A 61 33.75 19.06 -5.94
CA ARG A 61 32.60 18.28 -5.47
C ARG A 61 32.98 17.41 -4.27
N THR A 62 32.59 17.82 -3.07
CA THR A 62 32.77 17.02 -1.84
C THR A 62 31.53 16.18 -1.58
N CYS A 63 31.68 14.86 -1.48
CA CYS A 63 30.56 13.94 -1.23
C CYS A 63 30.79 13.17 0.07
N ASN A 64 29.90 13.34 1.05
CA ASN A 64 29.91 12.58 2.29
C ASN A 64 28.87 11.46 2.23
N SER A 65 29.26 10.24 2.60
CA SER A 65 28.33 9.13 2.73
C SER A 65 27.49 9.31 3.99
N LYS A 66 26.17 9.13 3.85
CA LYS A 66 25.22 9.16 4.96
C LYS A 66 24.40 7.87 4.91
N ILE A 67 24.45 7.12 6.00
CA ILE A 67 23.62 5.93 6.16
C ILE A 67 22.24 6.40 6.59
N ILE A 68 21.22 6.11 5.78
CA ILE A 68 19.83 6.37 6.16
C ILE A 68 19.27 5.06 6.70
N THR A 69 18.82 5.08 7.95
CA THR A 69 18.10 3.97 8.56
C THR A 69 16.64 4.09 8.17
N VAL A 70 16.22 3.31 7.17
CA VAL A 70 14.80 3.19 6.85
C VAL A 70 14.19 2.27 7.89
N ARG A 71 13.39 2.83 8.79
CA ARG A 71 12.59 2.03 9.73
C ARG A 71 11.47 1.39 8.92
N GLU A 72 11.62 0.11 8.59
CA GLU A 72 10.55 -0.63 7.93
C GLU A 72 9.31 -0.63 8.83
N ILE A 73 8.23 -0.05 8.33
CA ILE A 73 6.91 -0.17 8.94
C ILE A 73 6.50 -1.64 8.77
N PRO A 74 6.05 -2.34 9.84
CA PRO A 74 5.67 -3.74 9.74
C PRO A 74 4.72 -3.98 8.57
N ARG A 75 5.11 -4.88 7.65
CA ARG A 75 4.33 -5.27 6.46
C ARG A 75 3.08 -6.10 6.82
N GLU A 76 2.36 -5.75 7.88
CA GLU A 76 1.09 -6.42 8.19
C GLU A 76 -0.05 -5.93 7.28
N PHE A 77 0.09 -4.77 6.63
CA PHE A 77 -0.95 -4.20 5.77
C PHE A 77 -0.89 -4.61 4.29
N SER A 78 -0.07 -5.59 3.91
CA SER A 78 0.06 -6.02 2.51
C SER A 78 -0.16 -7.52 2.31
N ARG A 79 -1.10 -8.11 3.04
CA ARG A 79 -1.71 -9.38 2.62
C ARG A 79 -2.88 -9.09 1.69
N GLY A 80 -2.58 -8.78 0.44
CA GLY A 80 -3.65 -8.49 -0.52
C GLY A 80 -3.23 -7.97 -1.87
N PHE A 81 -2.09 -8.36 -2.43
CA PHE A 81 -1.91 -8.28 -3.88
C PHE A 81 -0.85 -9.29 -4.33
N SER A 82 -1.32 -10.45 -4.82
CA SER A 82 -0.48 -11.41 -5.50
C SER A 82 0.01 -10.76 -6.80
N ARG A 83 1.25 -10.26 -6.81
CA ARG A 83 1.91 -9.77 -8.00
C ARG A 83 2.21 -10.96 -8.92
N GLN A 84 1.28 -11.26 -9.83
CA GLN A 84 1.54 -12.16 -10.94
C GLN A 84 2.62 -11.54 -11.81
N THR A 85 3.81 -12.14 -11.78
CA THR A 85 4.89 -11.85 -12.71
C THR A 85 4.62 -12.60 -14.00
N THR A 86 4.11 -11.92 -15.02
CA THR A 86 4.23 -12.36 -16.41
C THR A 86 5.49 -11.73 -17.03
N PRO A 87 6.28 -12.48 -17.81
CA PRO A 87 7.40 -11.91 -18.55
C PRO A 87 6.86 -11.22 -19.81
N PHE A 88 6.94 -9.89 -19.86
CA PHE A 88 6.70 -9.13 -21.09
C PHE A 88 7.91 -9.28 -22.03
N PRO A 89 7.70 -9.52 -23.34
CA PRO A 89 8.79 -9.53 -24.31
C PRO A 89 9.28 -8.08 -24.55
N ALA A 90 10.59 -7.94 -24.74
CA ALA A 90 11.25 -6.68 -24.99
C ALA A 90 10.76 -6.04 -26.30
N LEU A 91 9.95 -4.98 -26.17
CA LEU A 91 9.67 -4.07 -27.28
C LEU A 91 10.73 -2.96 -27.32
N ARG A 92 11.19 -2.71 -28.54
CA ARG A 92 12.27 -1.80 -28.91
C ARG A 92 12.11 -0.41 -28.29
N GLN A 93 13.23 0.08 -27.77
CA GLN A 93 13.48 1.47 -27.41
C GLN A 93 13.01 2.43 -28.50
N MET A 94 11.90 3.11 -28.23
CA MET A 94 11.64 4.44 -28.76
C MET A 94 12.06 5.38 -27.65
N GLY A 95 12.96 6.32 -27.94
CA GLY A 95 13.62 7.15 -26.93
C GLY A 95 12.63 7.84 -26.01
N ASP A 96 12.58 7.40 -24.76
CA ASP A 96 11.94 8.14 -23.69
C ASP A 96 12.56 9.55 -23.64
N PRO A 97 11.77 10.63 -23.56
CA PRO A 97 12.32 11.94 -23.25
C PRO A 97 13.09 11.79 -21.94
N MET A 98 14.37 12.15 -21.99
CA MET A 98 15.31 12.13 -20.88
C MET A 98 14.60 12.56 -19.60
N PRO A 99 14.64 11.77 -18.51
CA PRO A 99 14.21 12.30 -17.23
C PRO A 99 15.19 13.44 -16.95
N THR A 100 14.72 14.68 -17.05
CA THR A 100 15.39 15.79 -16.39
C THR A 100 15.38 15.41 -14.92
N ALA A 101 16.47 14.78 -14.48
CA ALA A 101 16.74 14.49 -13.10
C ALA A 101 16.76 15.84 -12.41
N GLN A 102 15.58 16.26 -11.92
CA GLN A 102 15.47 17.34 -10.96
C GLN A 102 16.21 16.81 -9.75
N THR A 103 17.49 17.14 -9.68
CA THR A 103 18.36 16.88 -8.55
C THR A 103 17.60 17.38 -7.34
N LEU A 104 17.12 16.46 -6.50
CA LEU A 104 16.46 16.82 -5.25
C LEU A 104 17.53 17.47 -4.38
N ILE A 105 17.60 18.80 -4.43
CA ILE A 105 18.46 19.58 -3.55
C ILE A 105 17.85 19.43 -2.16
N VAL A 106 18.47 18.59 -1.34
CA VAL A 106 18.00 18.41 0.04
C VAL A 106 18.24 19.70 0.80
N GLY A 107 17.15 20.27 1.31
CA GLY A 107 17.13 21.55 2.01
C GLY A 107 16.64 22.74 1.18
N ALA A 108 16.43 22.59 -0.14
CA ALA A 108 15.77 23.63 -0.93
C ALA A 108 14.26 23.56 -0.72
N GLN A 109 13.71 24.57 -0.05
CA GLN A 109 12.26 24.76 0.03
C GLN A 109 11.70 24.98 -1.38
N VAL A 110 10.63 24.28 -1.71
CA VAL A 110 9.93 24.55 -2.97
C VAL A 110 9.36 25.96 -2.91
N PRO A 111 9.59 26.83 -3.91
CA PRO A 111 8.95 28.14 -3.96
C PRO A 111 7.42 28.01 -3.94
N SER A 112 6.76 28.90 -3.19
CA SER A 112 5.30 28.89 -2.97
C SER A 112 4.51 28.90 -4.27
N ALA A 113 4.95 29.66 -5.27
CA ALA A 113 4.31 29.72 -6.60
C ALA A 113 4.28 28.33 -7.29
N VAL A 114 5.35 27.55 -7.18
CA VAL A 114 5.41 26.20 -7.77
C VAL A 114 4.54 25.22 -6.98
N GLN A 115 4.48 25.35 -5.65
CA GLN A 115 3.57 24.57 -4.83
C GLN A 115 2.10 24.83 -5.19
N GLN A 116 1.72 26.11 -5.30
CA GLN A 116 0.37 26.53 -5.73
C GLN A 116 0.01 26.01 -7.12
N GLN A 117 0.93 26.08 -8.09
CA GLN A 117 0.70 25.55 -9.43
C GLN A 117 0.41 24.04 -9.40
N ARG A 118 1.16 23.28 -8.60
CA ARG A 118 0.95 21.84 -8.43
C ARG A 118 -0.37 21.53 -7.74
N ASP A 119 -0.72 22.29 -6.70
CA ASP A 119 -1.97 22.10 -5.99
C ASP A 119 -3.17 22.46 -6.86
N PHE A 120 -3.06 23.49 -7.71
CA PHE A 120 -4.05 23.77 -8.75
C PHE A 120 -4.23 22.60 -9.72
N GLY A 121 -3.13 22.06 -10.25
CA GLY A 121 -3.17 20.88 -11.13
C GLY A 121 -3.78 19.66 -10.43
N ARG A 122 -3.41 19.39 -9.18
CA ARG A 122 -3.98 18.30 -8.37
C ARG A 122 -5.48 18.48 -8.18
N ARG A 123 -5.95 19.69 -7.82
CA ARG A 123 -7.39 19.97 -7.69
C ARG A 123 -8.13 19.69 -8.99
N HIS A 124 -7.60 20.19 -10.10
CA HIS A 124 -8.23 20.01 -11.41
C HIS A 124 -8.36 18.52 -11.77
N ILE A 125 -7.31 17.73 -11.56
CA ILE A 125 -7.34 16.28 -11.82
C ILE A 125 -8.38 15.58 -10.92
N VAL A 126 -8.36 15.86 -9.61
CA VAL A 126 -9.31 15.21 -8.69
C VAL A 126 -10.76 15.63 -9.01
N GLN A 127 -10.99 16.87 -9.44
CA GLN A 127 -12.31 17.33 -9.89
C GLN A 127 -12.75 16.63 -11.18
N SER A 128 -11.86 16.43 -12.15
CA SER A 128 -12.21 15.71 -13.38
C SER A 128 -12.54 14.23 -13.10
N GLU A 129 -11.76 13.59 -12.24
CA GLU A 129 -12.00 12.21 -11.80
C GLU A 129 -13.33 12.09 -11.03
N LEU A 130 -13.63 13.06 -10.16
CA LEU A 130 -14.91 13.11 -9.45
C LEU A 130 -16.09 13.19 -10.43
N ASN A 131 -16.03 14.09 -11.40
CA ASN A 131 -17.07 14.24 -12.41
C ASN A 131 -17.23 12.95 -13.23
N ALA A 132 -16.13 12.35 -13.68
CA ALA A 132 -16.16 11.08 -14.39
C ALA A 132 -16.79 9.94 -13.55
N ALA A 133 -16.49 9.87 -12.25
CA ALA A 133 -17.07 8.90 -11.35
C ALA A 133 -18.57 9.13 -11.12
N GLU A 134 -19.01 10.38 -10.97
CA GLU A 134 -20.43 10.75 -10.84
C GLU A 134 -21.22 10.40 -12.12
N GLN A 135 -20.67 10.70 -13.30
CA GLN A 135 -21.27 10.28 -14.57
C GLN A 135 -21.37 8.75 -14.70
N ARG A 136 -20.33 8.03 -14.25
CA ARG A 136 -20.35 6.56 -14.23
C ARG A 136 -21.43 6.04 -13.29
N LEU A 137 -21.59 6.63 -12.11
CA LEU A 137 -22.64 6.27 -11.16
C LEU A 137 -24.03 6.46 -11.78
N ILE A 138 -24.29 7.59 -12.44
CA ILE A 138 -25.57 7.85 -13.12
C ILE A 138 -25.85 6.77 -14.17
N LYS A 139 -24.87 6.45 -15.03
CA LYS A 139 -25.01 5.39 -16.05
C LYS A 139 -25.33 4.04 -15.43
N LEU A 140 -24.63 3.67 -14.35
CA LEU A 140 -24.87 2.42 -13.63
C LEU A 140 -26.26 2.39 -12.97
N GLN A 141 -26.72 3.50 -12.41
CA GLN A 141 -28.05 3.60 -11.81
C GLN A 141 -29.17 3.46 -12.84
N ILE A 142 -29.00 4.08 -14.02
CA ILE A 142 -29.92 3.93 -15.15
C ILE A 142 -29.97 2.47 -15.59
N GLU A 143 -28.81 1.83 -15.79
CA GLU A 143 -28.76 0.42 -16.18
C GLU A 143 -29.37 -0.49 -15.11
N TYR A 144 -29.06 -0.26 -13.84
CA TYR A 144 -29.58 -1.04 -12.72
C TYR A 144 -31.11 -0.92 -12.58
N ASN A 145 -31.70 0.20 -13.02
CA ASN A 145 -33.14 0.43 -13.09
C ASN A 145 -33.88 -0.07 -11.82
N ASN A 146 -33.50 0.46 -10.65
CA ASN A 146 -34.07 0.07 -9.35
C ASN A 146 -34.02 -1.45 -9.05
N GLY A 147 -33.01 -2.15 -9.56
CA GLY A 147 -32.84 -3.60 -9.40
C GLY A 147 -33.55 -4.43 -10.46
N GLN A 148 -34.15 -3.79 -11.46
CA GLN A 148 -34.85 -4.42 -12.57
C GLN A 148 -34.25 -3.98 -13.91
N PRO A 149 -32.95 -4.25 -14.16
CA PRO A 149 -32.34 -3.95 -15.43
C PRO A 149 -33.10 -4.67 -16.56
N GLU A 150 -33.13 -4.05 -17.74
CA GLU A 150 -33.69 -4.68 -18.94
C GLU A 150 -32.94 -5.99 -19.26
N ARG A 151 -33.68 -7.04 -19.61
CA ARG A 151 -33.08 -8.34 -19.96
C ARG A 151 -32.43 -8.24 -21.32
N MET A 152 -31.15 -8.55 -21.42
CA MET A 152 -30.47 -8.56 -22.70
C MET A 152 -30.71 -9.88 -23.44
N GLY A 153 -30.77 -9.87 -24.77
CA GLY A 153 -31.07 -11.07 -25.57
C GLY A 153 -30.08 -12.24 -25.42
N HIS A 154 -28.88 -11.98 -24.90
CA HIS A 154 -27.87 -13.00 -24.58
C HIS A 154 -28.04 -13.59 -23.16
N GLU A 155 -28.91 -13.01 -22.33
CA GLU A 155 -29.25 -13.46 -20.97
C GLU A 155 -30.46 -14.41 -20.98
N LYS A 156 -30.44 -15.39 -21.89
CA LYS A 156 -31.52 -16.40 -22.00
C LYS A 156 -31.70 -17.21 -20.70
N ASN A 157 -30.65 -17.30 -19.88
CA ASN A 157 -30.66 -18.05 -18.63
C ASN A 157 -30.95 -17.12 -17.45
N HIS A 158 -31.91 -17.49 -16.60
CA HIS A 158 -32.27 -16.74 -15.39
C HIS A 158 -31.09 -16.47 -14.44
N PRO A 159 -30.17 -17.42 -14.17
CA PRO A 159 -29.00 -17.18 -13.31
C PRO A 159 -28.07 -16.06 -13.80
N LYS A 160 -27.79 -16.00 -15.12
CA LYS A 160 -26.91 -14.97 -15.69
C LYS A 160 -27.45 -13.55 -15.45
N TYR A 161 -28.77 -13.39 -15.52
CA TYR A 161 -29.42 -12.13 -15.20
C TYR A 161 -29.21 -11.73 -13.73
N LEU A 162 -29.40 -12.67 -12.80
CA LEU A 162 -29.19 -12.42 -11.37
C LEU A 162 -27.73 -12.03 -11.08
N ASP A 163 -26.77 -12.73 -11.68
CA ASP A 163 -25.34 -12.42 -11.52
C ASP A 163 -25.02 -11.01 -12.02
N ARG A 164 -25.56 -10.59 -13.17
CA ARG A 164 -25.37 -9.23 -13.67
C ARG A 164 -26.02 -8.20 -12.75
N VAL A 165 -27.26 -8.42 -12.29
CA VAL A 165 -27.95 -7.51 -11.35
C VAL A 165 -27.11 -7.33 -10.08
N ALA A 166 -26.56 -8.42 -9.54
CA ALA A 166 -25.67 -8.39 -8.39
C ALA A 166 -24.37 -7.63 -8.70
N GLY A 167 -23.77 -7.86 -9.87
CA GLY A 167 -22.58 -7.14 -10.34
C GLY A 167 -22.81 -5.65 -10.51
N LEU A 168 -23.96 -5.23 -11.08
CA LEU A 168 -24.35 -3.82 -11.20
C LEU A 168 -24.48 -3.17 -9.82
N LYS A 169 -25.15 -3.84 -8.87
CA LYS A 169 -25.28 -3.35 -7.49
C LYS A 169 -23.91 -3.18 -6.82
N GLN A 170 -23.02 -4.15 -6.97
CA GLN A 170 -21.65 -4.05 -6.44
C GLN A 170 -20.88 -2.90 -7.09
N ASN A 171 -20.96 -2.74 -8.41
CA ASN A 171 -20.30 -1.64 -9.12
C ASN A 171 -20.82 -0.26 -8.68
N ILE A 172 -22.12 -0.13 -8.42
CA ILE A 172 -22.72 1.08 -7.85
C ILE A 172 -22.09 1.38 -6.49
N GLN A 173 -22.03 0.41 -5.58
CA GLN A 173 -21.47 0.58 -4.24
C GLN A 173 -19.98 0.98 -4.29
N LEU A 174 -19.20 0.31 -5.14
CA LEU A 174 -17.79 0.66 -5.33
C LEU A 174 -17.63 2.07 -5.89
N THR A 175 -18.45 2.46 -6.86
CA THR A 175 -18.39 3.80 -7.46
C THR A 175 -18.79 4.88 -6.45
N GLN A 176 -19.80 4.63 -5.61
CA GLN A 176 -20.18 5.52 -4.51
C GLN A 176 -19.02 5.70 -3.51
N SER A 177 -18.38 4.61 -3.10
CA SER A 177 -17.21 4.69 -2.22
C SER A 177 -16.04 5.47 -2.84
N SER A 178 -15.82 5.33 -4.15
CA SER A 178 -14.80 6.09 -4.88
C SER A 178 -15.13 7.58 -4.92
N ILE A 179 -16.39 7.95 -5.16
CA ILE A 179 -16.85 9.34 -5.10
C ILE A 179 -16.59 9.93 -3.71
N ASP A 180 -16.91 9.20 -2.65
CA ASP A 180 -16.67 9.67 -1.29
C ASP A 180 -15.16 9.84 -0.99
N ALA A 181 -14.33 8.94 -1.50
CA ALA A 181 -12.87 9.06 -1.40
C ALA A 181 -12.33 10.29 -2.14
N LEU A 182 -12.80 10.53 -3.36
CA LEU A 182 -12.43 11.72 -4.15
C LEU A 182 -12.91 13.02 -3.51
N LYS A 183 -14.10 13.03 -2.88
CA LYS A 183 -14.58 14.19 -2.11
C LYS A 183 -13.67 14.51 -0.93
N ARG A 184 -13.24 13.49 -0.16
CA ARG A 184 -12.26 13.66 0.92
C ARG A 184 -10.91 14.16 0.40
N GLU A 185 -10.48 13.67 -0.77
CA GLU A 185 -9.28 14.15 -1.44
C GLU A 185 -9.38 15.64 -1.74
N LEU A 186 -10.48 16.11 -2.33
CA LEU A 186 -10.69 17.54 -2.62
C LEU A 186 -10.61 18.39 -1.36
N THR A 187 -11.22 17.95 -0.25
CA THR A 187 -11.12 18.65 1.04
C THR A 187 -9.67 18.76 1.49
N ARG A 188 -8.88 17.70 1.34
CA ARG A 188 -7.45 17.71 1.71
C ARG A 188 -6.64 18.67 0.84
N VAL A 189 -6.88 18.69 -0.47
CA VAL A 189 -6.17 19.60 -1.38
C VAL A 189 -6.60 21.05 -1.15
N HIS A 190 -7.84 21.30 -0.69
CA HIS A 190 -8.28 22.64 -0.29
C HIS A 190 -7.70 23.10 1.05
N GLY A 191 -7.58 22.21 2.04
CA GLY A 191 -7.11 22.54 3.39
C GLY A 191 -5.59 22.63 3.55
N ALA A 192 -4.80 22.37 2.50
CA ALA A 192 -3.34 22.49 2.51
C ALA A 192 -2.85 23.92 2.18
N GLN A 193 -3.71 24.93 2.28
CA GLN A 193 -3.43 26.34 2.00
C GLN A 193 -2.93 27.08 3.25
#